data_AF-A0A409YQ59-F1
#
_entry.id   AF-A0A409YQ59-F1
#
_cell.length_a   1.000
_cell.length_b   1.000
_cell.length_c   1.000
_cell.angle_alpha   90.00
_cell.angle_beta   90.00
_cell.angle_gamma   90.00
#
_symmetry.space_group_name_H-M   'P 1'
#
loop_
_entity.id
_entity.type
_entity.pdbx_description
1 polymer ?
#
loop_
_entity_poly.entity_id
_entity_poly.type
_entity_poly.pdbx_seq_one_letter_code
_entity_poly.pdbx_strand_id
1 'polypeptide(L)'
;MQMIAVPSPGSSHQAQGRPANSSQVHSSSRRPTVKLRDIGILAPGQLHRLPLPPQKSPSAPIIPTPQSILDGSYAASVELAKKRATDSNVDTITVIYAPRTLKYTGEPTMSIVFSYDGGRPGPTLFDLLKRKVVVDHGEDKPFKETSWIRTSVTLDVSIPVLLPKCEKAHVMSDTSKWPGMMPNSEYFYCGPESKFRTRQEIAFEIAAMIAQLLREVKSGKRARWVPISGEGSPADWNVKKTSSREVRLIALNYYKKTWVPVLAKDAASADQAASSSSQ
;
A
#
# COMPACT_ATOMS: atom_id res chain seq x y z
N MET A 1 -20.92 31.58 52.84
CA MET A 1 -19.95 31.42 53.95
C MET A 1 -18.64 30.97 53.35
N GLN A 2 -17.62 31.82 53.52
CA GLN A 2 -16.21 31.54 53.25
C GLN A 2 -15.75 30.31 54.05
N MET A 3 -14.75 29.58 53.57
CA MET A 3 -13.50 29.36 54.31
C MET A 3 -12.36 28.96 53.36
N ILE A 4 -11.27 29.71 53.52
CA ILE A 4 -9.94 29.56 52.94
C ILE A 4 -9.12 28.68 53.89
N ALA A 5 -8.28 27.76 53.38
CA ALA A 5 -7.03 27.37 54.04
C ALA A 5 -6.06 26.65 53.08
N VAL A 6 -4.90 27.28 52.88
CA VAL A 6 -3.57 26.77 52.47
C VAL A 6 -2.70 26.96 53.73
N PRO A 7 -1.76 26.07 54.17
CA PRO A 7 -0.49 25.74 53.48
C PRO A 7 0.00 24.28 53.80
N SER A 8 1.19 23.73 53.53
CA SER A 8 2.56 24.19 53.20
C SER A 8 3.41 22.95 52.73
N PRO A 9 4.69 23.12 52.32
CA PRO A 9 5.46 22.18 51.49
C PRO A 9 6.35 21.22 52.29
N GLY A 10 6.81 20.13 51.65
CA GLY A 10 7.80 19.22 52.22
C GLY A 10 8.54 18.37 51.20
N SER A 11 9.87 18.46 51.29
CA SER A 11 10.86 17.39 51.05
C SER A 11 11.38 17.14 49.63
N SER A 12 12.49 17.84 49.40
CA SER A 12 13.68 17.43 48.66
C SER A 12 14.11 15.98 48.87
N HIS A 13 14.35 15.25 47.78
CA HIS A 13 15.28 14.12 47.74
C HIS A 13 16.23 14.24 46.53
N GLN A 14 17.50 14.46 46.85
CA GLN A 14 18.66 14.19 46.01
C GLN A 14 18.74 12.69 45.71
N ALA A 15 18.95 12.34 44.44
CA ALA A 15 19.50 11.05 44.05
C ALA A 15 20.58 11.27 42.99
N GLN A 16 21.83 11.10 43.40
CA GLN A 16 23.00 11.01 42.55
C GLN A 16 22.98 9.67 41.79
N GLY A 17 23.16 9.71 40.47
CA GLY A 17 23.23 8.52 39.61
C GLY A 17 24.32 8.65 38.55
N ARG A 18 25.43 7.95 38.80
CA ARG A 18 26.57 7.51 37.96
C ARG A 18 26.67 7.89 36.45
N PRO A 19 27.91 8.13 35.96
CA PRO A 19 28.18 8.32 34.53
C PRO A 19 28.11 7.02 33.74
N ALA A 20 27.52 7.09 32.54
CA ALA A 20 27.41 5.98 31.60
C ALA A 20 28.67 5.83 30.74
N ASN A 21 29.15 4.59 30.66
CA ASN A 21 30.22 4.11 29.80
C ASN A 21 29.85 4.28 28.31
N SER A 22 30.73 4.92 27.55
CA SER A 22 30.66 5.02 26.09
C SER A 22 31.22 3.75 25.43
N SER A 23 30.34 2.82 25.08
CA SER A 23 30.66 1.74 24.15
C SER A 23 30.21 2.14 22.75
N GLN A 24 31.18 2.44 21.88
CA GLN A 24 30.97 2.57 20.44
C GLN A 24 30.47 1.23 19.87
N VAL A 25 29.20 1.20 19.50
CA VAL A 25 28.60 0.12 18.72
C VAL A 25 28.74 0.47 17.24
N HIS A 26 29.56 -0.30 16.52
CA HIS A 26 29.62 -0.27 15.06
C HIS A 26 28.26 -0.70 14.48
N SER A 27 27.47 0.26 14.01
CA SER A 27 26.18 0.04 13.36
C SER A 27 26.38 -0.47 11.94
N SER A 28 26.35 -1.80 11.79
CA SER A 28 26.06 -2.40 10.48
C SER A 28 24.63 -2.04 10.11
N SER A 29 24.48 -1.16 9.11
CA SER A 29 23.20 -0.69 8.57
C SER A 29 22.41 -1.84 7.94
N ARG A 30 21.70 -2.61 8.78
CA ARG A 30 20.68 -3.56 8.33
C ARG A 30 19.46 -2.74 7.94
N ARG A 31 19.21 -2.62 6.63
CA ARG A 31 18.00 -1.98 6.11
C ARG A 31 16.78 -2.76 6.62
N PRO A 32 15.77 -2.09 7.20
CA PRO A 32 14.60 -2.78 7.76
C PRO A 32 13.83 -3.48 6.63
N THR A 33 13.65 -4.80 6.77
CA THR A 33 12.75 -5.57 5.93
C THR A 33 11.32 -5.28 6.35
N VAL A 34 10.57 -4.59 5.49
CA VAL A 34 9.16 -4.25 5.71
C VAL A 34 8.34 -5.55 5.75
N LYS A 35 7.63 -5.81 6.85
CA LYS A 35 6.72 -6.96 6.94
C LYS A 35 5.41 -6.62 6.22
N LEU A 36 4.71 -7.63 5.70
CA LEU A 36 3.42 -7.44 5.02
C LEU A 36 2.38 -6.67 5.87
N ARG A 37 2.47 -6.80 7.20
CA ARG A 37 1.63 -6.06 8.17
C ARG A 37 1.92 -4.56 8.24
N ASP A 38 3.11 -4.14 7.82
CA ASP A 38 3.55 -2.74 7.87
C ASP A 38 3.10 -1.94 6.64
N ILE A 39 2.54 -2.61 5.63
CA ILE A 39 2.09 -2.03 4.35
C ILE A 39 1.11 -0.86 4.53
N GLY A 40 0.30 -0.86 5.60
CA GLY A 40 -0.63 0.23 5.88
C GLY A 40 0.01 1.49 6.48
N ILE A 41 1.22 1.35 7.05
CA ILE A 41 1.93 2.39 7.81
C ILE A 41 2.91 3.16 6.91
N LEU A 42 3.18 2.67 5.71
CA LEU A 42 4.19 3.24 4.81
C LEU A 42 3.84 4.67 4.40
N ALA A 43 4.84 5.54 4.51
CA ALA A 43 4.70 6.95 4.16
C ALA A 43 4.34 7.10 2.67
N PRO A 44 3.26 7.84 2.35
CA PRO A 44 2.85 8.07 0.97
C PRO A 44 3.96 8.71 0.15
N GLY A 45 4.03 8.39 -1.14
CA GLY A 45 4.97 9.00 -2.08
C GLY A 45 6.45 8.62 -1.92
N GLN A 46 6.79 7.77 -0.96
CA GLN A 46 8.14 7.21 -0.86
C GLN A 46 8.27 5.91 -1.66
N LEU A 47 9.50 5.59 -2.04
CA LEU A 47 9.88 4.37 -2.71
C LEU A 47 10.06 3.25 -1.67
N HIS A 48 9.35 2.15 -1.85
CA HIS A 48 9.41 1.00 -0.93
C HIS A 48 9.76 -0.26 -1.68
N ARG A 49 10.64 -1.07 -1.08
CA ARG A 49 10.93 -2.42 -1.57
C ARG A 49 10.05 -3.42 -0.85
N LEU A 50 9.19 -4.08 -1.61
CA LEU A 50 8.36 -5.14 -1.07
C LEU A 50 9.07 -6.47 -1.32
N PRO A 51 9.27 -7.30 -0.28
CA PRO A 51 9.84 -8.62 -0.45
C PRO A 51 8.88 -9.44 -1.29
N LEU A 52 9.39 -10.07 -2.33
CA LEU A 52 8.67 -11.16 -2.96
C LEU A 52 8.80 -12.38 -2.06
N PRO A 53 7.73 -13.19 -1.95
CA PRO A 53 7.87 -14.51 -1.39
C PRO A 53 8.99 -15.21 -2.17
N PRO A 54 9.82 -16.05 -1.54
CA PRO A 54 10.71 -16.91 -2.30
C PRO A 54 9.81 -17.62 -3.31
N GLN A 55 9.99 -17.34 -4.60
CA GLN A 55 9.23 -18.04 -5.62
C GLN A 55 9.35 -19.51 -5.26
N LYS A 56 8.22 -20.20 -5.10
CA LYS A 56 8.15 -21.65 -4.89
C LYS A 56 9.22 -22.21 -5.81
N SER A 57 10.33 -22.65 -5.22
CA SER A 57 11.61 -22.79 -5.90
C SER A 57 11.38 -23.35 -7.30
N PRO A 58 11.88 -22.73 -8.39
CA PRO A 58 11.81 -23.34 -9.72
C PRO A 58 12.69 -24.60 -9.83
N SER A 59 13.02 -25.23 -8.71
CA SER A 59 13.60 -26.54 -8.65
C SER A 59 12.94 -27.28 -7.48
N ALA A 60 12.15 -28.31 -7.81
CA ALA A 60 12.29 -29.54 -7.05
C ALA A 60 13.81 -29.78 -6.89
N PRO A 61 14.30 -30.22 -5.71
CA PRO A 61 15.73 -30.44 -5.52
C PRO A 61 16.27 -31.15 -6.75
N ILE A 62 17.28 -30.59 -7.42
CA ILE A 62 17.86 -31.21 -8.61
C ILE A 62 18.35 -32.58 -8.14
N ILE A 63 17.59 -33.64 -8.43
CA ILE A 63 17.93 -34.98 -7.97
C ILE A 63 19.02 -35.46 -8.92
N PRO A 64 20.24 -35.72 -8.43
CA PRO A 64 21.29 -36.21 -9.30
C PRO A 64 20.89 -37.57 -9.86
N THR A 65 21.01 -37.72 -11.17
CA THR A 65 21.04 -39.06 -11.78
C THR A 65 22.48 -39.59 -11.68
N PRO A 66 22.68 -40.91 -11.57
CA PRO A 66 24.03 -41.49 -11.57
C PRO A 66 24.87 -41.02 -12.77
N GLN A 67 24.25 -40.90 -13.95
CA GLN A 67 24.89 -40.39 -15.16
C GLN A 67 25.35 -38.93 -14.99
N SER A 68 24.49 -38.06 -14.43
CA SER A 68 24.81 -36.64 -14.23
C SER A 68 25.95 -36.37 -13.25
N ILE A 69 26.22 -37.32 -12.34
CA ILE A 69 27.36 -37.27 -11.43
C ILE A 69 28.63 -37.64 -12.20
N LEU A 70 28.56 -38.70 -13.01
CA LEU A 70 29.72 -39.23 -13.74
C LEU A 70 30.20 -38.30 -14.87
N ASP A 71 29.28 -37.61 -15.55
CA ASP A 71 29.63 -36.69 -16.64
C ASP A 71 29.83 -35.23 -16.19
N GLY A 72 29.67 -34.94 -14.89
CA GLY A 72 29.84 -33.61 -14.30
C GLY A 72 28.72 -32.61 -14.61
N SER A 73 27.67 -32.99 -15.36
CA SER A 73 26.55 -32.11 -15.70
C SER A 73 25.71 -31.69 -14.48
N TYR A 74 25.73 -32.50 -13.41
CA TYR A 74 25.10 -32.16 -12.14
C TYR A 74 25.73 -30.91 -11.51
N ALA A 75 27.07 -30.86 -11.47
CA ALA A 75 27.80 -29.73 -10.90
C ALA A 75 27.51 -28.43 -11.69
N ALA A 76 27.49 -28.51 -13.01
CA ALA A 76 27.12 -27.39 -13.88
C ALA A 76 25.67 -26.92 -13.63
N SER A 77 24.73 -27.84 -13.47
CA SER A 77 23.33 -27.52 -13.19
C SER A 77 23.13 -26.85 -11.82
N VAL A 78 23.88 -27.31 -10.80
CA VAL A 78 23.90 -26.71 -9.47
C VAL A 78 24.52 -25.31 -9.50
N GLU A 79 25.62 -25.11 -10.23
CA GLU A 79 26.22 -23.79 -10.39
C GLU A 79 25.30 -22.82 -11.15
N LEU A 80 24.61 -23.29 -12.18
CA LEU A 80 23.69 -22.46 -12.95
C LEU A 80 22.45 -22.10 -12.12
N ALA A 81 21.96 -23.02 -11.27
CA ALA A 81 20.94 -22.72 -10.28
C ALA A 81 21.41 -21.71 -9.22
N LYS A 82 22.66 -21.84 -8.73
CA LYS A 82 23.28 -20.87 -7.82
C LYS A 82 23.46 -19.50 -8.48
N LYS A 83 23.95 -19.45 -9.72
CA LYS A 83 24.08 -18.20 -10.50
C LYS A 83 22.72 -17.54 -10.70
N ARG A 84 21.68 -18.29 -11.07
CA ARG A 84 20.30 -17.78 -11.15
C ARG A 84 19.78 -17.24 -9.81
N ALA A 85 20.11 -17.90 -8.70
CA ALA A 85 19.77 -17.46 -7.35
C ALA A 85 20.59 -16.25 -6.86
N THR A 86 21.76 -16.00 -7.47
CA THR A 86 22.66 -14.88 -7.12
C THR A 86 22.40 -13.66 -8.01
N ASP A 87 22.07 -13.88 -9.29
CA ASP A 87 21.65 -12.85 -10.25
C ASP A 87 20.21 -12.37 -9.99
N SER A 88 19.44 -13.11 -9.19
CA SER A 88 18.17 -12.64 -8.66
C SER A 88 18.34 -11.58 -7.56
N ASN A 89 18.75 -10.38 -7.96
CA ASN A 89 18.25 -9.12 -7.40
C ASN A 89 16.73 -8.93 -7.69
N VAL A 90 16.06 -10.02 -8.06
CA VAL A 90 14.71 -10.18 -8.63
C VAL A 90 13.65 -10.33 -7.53
N ASP A 91 14.06 -10.47 -6.26
CA ASP A 91 13.15 -10.75 -5.14
C ASP A 91 12.53 -9.50 -4.50
N THR A 92 12.69 -8.33 -5.11
CA THR A 92 12.02 -7.12 -4.60
C THR A 92 11.31 -6.36 -5.70
N ILE A 93 10.02 -6.11 -5.50
CA ILE A 93 9.29 -5.13 -6.32
C ILE A 93 9.46 -3.79 -5.64
N THR A 94 9.95 -2.83 -6.41
CA THR A 94 10.04 -1.45 -5.97
C THR A 94 8.76 -0.73 -6.37
N VAL A 95 8.02 -0.23 -5.38
CA VAL A 95 6.73 0.44 -5.60
C VAL A 95 6.72 1.85 -5.04
N ILE A 96 5.90 2.71 -5.64
CA ILE A 96 5.62 4.08 -5.18
C ILE A 96 4.16 4.14 -4.76
N TYR A 97 3.90 4.33 -3.46
CA TYR A 97 2.53 4.40 -2.94
C TYR A 97 1.83 5.69 -3.34
N ALA A 98 0.52 5.58 -3.57
CA ALA A 98 -0.33 6.73 -3.81
C ALA A 98 -0.31 7.69 -2.61
N PRO A 99 -0.30 9.01 -2.88
CA PRO A 99 -0.48 10.01 -1.83
C PRO A 99 -1.83 9.85 -1.11
N ARG A 100 -1.81 10.06 0.21
CA ARG A 100 -2.98 9.93 1.10
C ARG A 100 -3.21 11.22 1.88
N THR A 101 -4.46 11.51 2.22
CA THR A 101 -4.80 12.62 3.11
C THR A 101 -4.32 12.30 4.53
N LEU A 102 -3.88 13.32 5.28
CA LEU A 102 -3.47 13.18 6.70
C LEU A 102 -4.55 12.52 7.59
N LYS A 103 -5.83 12.56 7.19
CA LYS A 103 -6.92 11.87 7.90
C LYS A 103 -6.78 10.34 7.87
N TYR A 104 -6.13 9.80 6.84
CA TYR A 104 -5.95 8.38 6.54
C TYR A 104 -4.47 7.95 6.56
N THR A 105 -3.64 8.71 7.28
CA THR A 105 -2.27 8.35 7.65
C THR A 105 -2.23 7.82 9.08
N GLY A 106 -1.28 6.93 9.38
CA GLY A 106 -1.14 6.26 10.67
C GLY A 106 -1.58 4.79 10.64
N GLU A 107 -1.62 4.17 11.81
CA GLU A 107 -1.97 2.76 11.98
C GLU A 107 -3.48 2.54 11.75
N PRO A 108 -3.87 1.68 10.78
CA PRO A 108 -5.28 1.35 10.57
C PRO A 108 -5.82 0.46 11.68
N THR A 109 -7.12 0.52 11.95
CA THR A 109 -7.76 -0.39 12.92
C THR A 109 -7.78 -1.83 12.42
N MET A 110 -7.98 -2.00 11.11
CA MET A 110 -7.97 -3.30 10.42
C MET A 110 -7.43 -3.14 9.02
N SER A 111 -6.85 -4.21 8.47
CA SER A 111 -6.31 -4.21 7.10
C SER A 111 -6.62 -5.53 6.40
N ILE A 112 -7.03 -5.44 5.14
CA ILE A 112 -7.13 -6.57 4.22
C ILE A 112 -6.00 -6.40 3.21
N VAL A 113 -4.96 -7.23 3.32
CA VAL A 113 -3.85 -7.22 2.36
C VAL A 113 -4.21 -8.07 1.15
N PHE A 114 -3.85 -7.60 -0.04
CA PHE A 114 -4.01 -8.33 -1.28
C PHE A 114 -2.63 -8.77 -1.79
N SER A 115 -2.49 -10.06 -1.99
CA SER A 115 -1.34 -10.66 -2.67
C SER A 115 -1.82 -11.68 -3.70
N TYR A 116 -0.94 -12.12 -4.59
CA TYR A 116 -1.22 -13.15 -5.58
C TYR A 116 0.02 -13.99 -5.86
N ASP A 117 -0.14 -15.12 -6.53
CA ASP A 117 0.98 -15.99 -6.94
C ASP A 117 1.91 -16.36 -5.75
N GLY A 118 1.31 -16.67 -4.60
CA GLY A 118 2.03 -17.14 -3.42
C GLY A 118 2.70 -16.04 -2.61
N GLY A 119 2.21 -14.80 -2.67
CA GLY A 119 2.65 -13.69 -1.81
C GLY A 119 3.15 -12.45 -2.55
N ARG A 120 3.08 -12.40 -3.89
CA ARG A 120 3.44 -11.18 -4.63
C ARG A 120 2.52 -10.03 -4.21
N PRO A 121 3.07 -8.85 -3.88
CA PRO A 121 2.28 -7.77 -3.32
C PRO A 121 1.38 -7.14 -4.38
N GLY A 122 0.08 -7.11 -4.08
CA GLY A 122 -0.96 -6.38 -4.80
C GLY A 122 -1.05 -6.64 -6.31
N PRO A 123 -2.10 -7.33 -6.78
CA PRO A 123 -2.32 -7.46 -8.22
C PRO A 123 -2.59 -6.11 -8.87
N THR A 124 -2.30 -6.00 -10.17
CA THR A 124 -2.66 -4.80 -10.94
C THR A 124 -4.18 -4.70 -11.08
N LEU A 125 -4.71 -3.47 -11.14
CA LEU A 125 -6.15 -3.27 -11.36
C LEU A 125 -6.58 -3.91 -12.68
N PHE A 126 -5.75 -3.82 -13.71
CA PHE A 126 -6.02 -4.43 -15.01
C PHE A 126 -6.14 -5.95 -14.93
N ASP A 127 -5.22 -6.63 -14.24
CA ASP A 127 -5.26 -8.09 -14.13
C ASP A 127 -6.44 -8.58 -13.30
N LEU A 128 -6.80 -7.84 -12.24
CA LEU A 128 -8.04 -8.07 -11.50
C LEU A 128 -9.25 -7.94 -12.43
N LEU A 129 -9.38 -6.83 -13.16
CA LEU A 129 -10.54 -6.61 -14.03
C LEU A 129 -10.65 -7.61 -15.18
N LYS A 130 -9.52 -8.16 -15.64
CA LYS A 130 -9.47 -9.23 -16.63
C LYS A 130 -9.59 -10.64 -16.03
N ARG A 131 -9.71 -10.76 -14.70
CA ARG A 131 -9.75 -12.02 -13.96
C ARG A 131 -8.56 -12.94 -14.30
N LYS A 132 -7.40 -12.35 -14.57
CA LYS A 132 -6.16 -13.08 -14.90
C LYS A 132 -5.42 -13.58 -13.67
N VAL A 133 -5.74 -13.00 -12.51
CA VAL A 133 -5.07 -13.28 -11.24
C VAL A 133 -6.09 -13.69 -10.19
N VAL A 134 -5.71 -14.70 -9.41
CA VAL A 134 -6.42 -15.12 -8.21
C VAL A 134 -5.65 -14.58 -7.02
N VAL A 135 -6.34 -13.84 -6.16
CA VAL A 135 -5.79 -13.30 -4.92
C VAL A 135 -5.54 -14.46 -3.95
N ASP A 136 -4.40 -14.43 -3.28
CA ASP A 136 -4.08 -15.42 -2.26
C ASP A 136 -5.14 -15.38 -1.16
N HIS A 137 -5.63 -16.55 -0.75
CA HIS A 137 -6.78 -16.68 0.15
C HIS A 137 -8.03 -15.93 -0.36
N GLY A 138 -8.26 -15.96 -1.66
CA GLY A 138 -9.36 -15.27 -2.33
C GLY A 138 -10.75 -15.62 -1.81
N GLU A 139 -10.95 -16.85 -1.31
CA GLU A 139 -12.22 -17.33 -0.75
C GLU A 139 -12.49 -16.90 0.70
N ASP A 140 -11.51 -16.27 1.37
CA ASP A 140 -11.68 -15.74 2.72
C ASP A 140 -12.81 -14.71 2.76
N LYS A 141 -13.57 -14.68 3.84
CA LYS A 141 -14.67 -13.73 4.06
C LYS A 141 -14.29 -12.76 5.19
N PRO A 142 -13.53 -11.68 4.90
CA PRO A 142 -12.92 -10.85 5.94
C PRO A 142 -13.93 -10.13 6.84
N PHE A 143 -15.18 -9.97 6.38
CA PHE A 143 -16.24 -9.32 7.16
C PHE A 143 -17.10 -10.30 7.97
N LYS A 144 -16.83 -11.61 7.90
CA LYS A 144 -17.66 -12.61 8.59
C LYS A 144 -17.64 -12.44 10.12
N GLU A 145 -16.51 -11.99 10.66
CA GLU A 145 -16.29 -11.87 12.10
C GLU A 145 -16.67 -10.49 12.67
N THR A 146 -16.88 -9.48 11.82
CA THR A 146 -17.09 -8.09 12.28
C THR A 146 -18.53 -7.78 12.70
N SER A 147 -19.46 -8.71 12.47
CA SER A 147 -20.91 -8.52 12.66
C SER A 147 -21.48 -7.30 11.92
N TRP A 148 -20.80 -6.81 10.89
CA TRP A 148 -21.24 -5.63 10.15
C TRP A 148 -22.27 -5.99 9.09
N ILE A 149 -23.38 -5.26 9.05
CA ILE A 149 -24.38 -5.38 7.99
C ILE A 149 -23.90 -4.65 6.73
N ARG A 150 -23.32 -3.46 6.92
CA ARG A 150 -22.75 -2.63 5.86
C ARG A 150 -21.50 -1.92 6.34
N THR A 151 -20.58 -1.65 5.43
CA THR A 151 -19.40 -0.82 5.69
C THR A 151 -19.19 0.16 4.55
N SER A 152 -18.54 1.29 4.83
CA SER A 152 -18.28 2.32 3.83
C SER A 152 -16.88 2.20 3.26
N VAL A 153 -16.72 2.58 2.00
CA VAL A 153 -15.47 2.67 1.28
C VAL A 153 -15.30 4.09 0.78
N THR A 154 -14.12 4.65 1.01
CA THR A 154 -13.75 5.98 0.57
C THR A 154 -12.48 5.87 -0.25
N LEU A 155 -12.55 6.31 -1.51
CA LEU A 155 -11.38 6.46 -2.36
C LEU A 155 -10.62 7.73 -1.93
N ASP A 156 -9.67 7.58 -1.02
CA ASP A 156 -8.71 8.63 -0.69
C ASP A 156 -7.58 8.64 -1.73
N VAL A 157 -7.87 9.21 -2.88
CA VAL A 157 -6.83 9.51 -3.87
C VAL A 157 -6.59 11.00 -3.83
N SER A 158 -5.64 11.43 -2.99
CA SER A 158 -5.14 12.80 -2.95
C SER A 158 -4.22 13.06 -4.14
N ILE A 159 -4.80 13.08 -5.33
CA ILE A 159 -4.08 13.27 -6.58
C ILE A 159 -4.26 14.71 -7.05
N PRO A 160 -3.20 15.47 -7.29
CA PRO A 160 -3.34 16.82 -7.79
C PRO A 160 -4.02 16.80 -9.16
N VAL A 161 -5.29 17.19 -9.20
CA VAL A 161 -5.91 17.63 -10.44
C VAL A 161 -5.76 19.14 -10.46
N LEU A 162 -4.96 19.61 -11.42
CA LEU A 162 -5.05 20.98 -11.91
C LEU A 162 -6.46 21.16 -12.46
N LEU A 163 -7.40 21.51 -11.57
CA LEU A 163 -8.70 22.00 -11.98
C LEU A 163 -8.43 23.31 -12.75
N PRO A 164 -9.05 23.51 -13.93
CA PRO A 164 -9.00 24.80 -14.59
C PRO A 164 -9.45 25.85 -13.57
N LYS A 165 -8.68 26.94 -13.44
CA LYS A 165 -8.91 28.02 -12.48
C LYS A 165 -10.40 28.37 -12.46
N CYS A 166 -11.13 27.88 -11.46
CA CYS A 166 -12.43 28.44 -11.12
C CYS A 166 -12.12 29.77 -10.45
N GLU A 167 -11.96 30.82 -11.26
CA GLU A 167 -11.51 32.17 -10.88
C GLU A 167 -12.50 32.91 -9.93
N LYS A 168 -13.52 32.21 -9.41
CA LYS A 168 -14.54 32.78 -8.52
C LYS A 168 -14.97 31.87 -7.36
N ALA A 169 -14.14 30.92 -6.93
CA ALA A 169 -14.42 30.19 -5.69
C ALA A 169 -13.94 31.02 -4.49
N HIS A 170 -14.89 31.68 -3.82
CA HIS A 170 -14.69 32.36 -2.54
C HIS A 170 -13.96 31.43 -1.56
N VAL A 171 -12.82 31.89 -1.04
CA VAL A 171 -12.00 31.20 -0.05
C VAL A 171 -12.78 31.14 1.26
N MET A 172 -13.50 30.03 1.49
CA MET A 172 -14.02 29.70 2.82
C MET A 172 -12.92 29.00 3.62
N SER A 173 -12.43 29.68 4.65
CA SER A 173 -11.30 29.30 5.51
C SER A 173 -11.62 28.24 6.57
N ASP A 174 -12.78 27.59 6.51
CA ASP A 174 -13.13 26.51 7.43
C ASP A 174 -12.68 25.16 6.86
N THR A 175 -11.43 24.79 7.14
CA THR A 175 -10.80 23.53 6.71
C THR A 175 -11.47 22.27 7.26
N SER A 176 -12.49 22.41 8.12
CA SER A 176 -13.23 21.28 8.69
C SER A 176 -14.43 20.82 7.86
N LYS A 177 -14.94 21.64 6.93
CA LYS A 177 -16.02 21.29 5.98
C LYS A 177 -15.73 21.88 4.61
N TRP A 178 -15.20 21.06 3.71
CA TRP A 178 -15.10 21.40 2.29
C TRP A 178 -16.50 21.73 1.72
N PRO A 179 -16.73 22.94 1.19
CA PRO A 179 -18.05 23.33 0.72
C PRO A 179 -18.38 22.57 -0.57
N GLY A 180 -19.43 21.75 -0.51
CA GLY A 180 -20.16 21.26 -1.68
C GLY A 180 -19.76 19.89 -2.24
N MET A 181 -18.79 19.18 -1.65
CA MET A 181 -18.52 17.79 -2.02
C MET A 181 -18.64 16.87 -0.82
N MET A 182 -19.81 16.22 -0.74
CA MET A 182 -19.94 15.04 0.11
C MET A 182 -18.87 14.03 -0.35
N PRO A 183 -18.08 13.43 0.56
CA PRO A 183 -17.32 12.26 0.21
C PRO A 183 -18.36 11.23 -0.22
N ASN A 184 -18.50 11.03 -1.53
CA ASN A 184 -19.24 9.89 -2.04
C ASN A 184 -18.59 8.71 -1.34
N SER A 185 -19.38 7.92 -0.62
CA SER A 185 -18.88 6.70 -0.03
C SER A 185 -19.68 5.62 -0.71
N GLU A 186 -18.97 4.62 -1.22
CA GLU A 186 -19.64 3.41 -1.67
C GLU A 186 -19.79 2.50 -0.46
N TYR A 187 -20.86 1.72 -0.46
CA TYR A 187 -21.14 0.83 0.64
C TYR A 187 -20.99 -0.61 0.19
N PHE A 188 -20.24 -1.39 0.96
CA PHE A 188 -20.28 -2.84 0.86
C PHE A 188 -21.33 -3.38 1.80
N TYR A 189 -22.18 -4.25 1.26
CA TYR A 189 -23.03 -5.10 2.07
C TYR A 189 -22.19 -6.28 2.57
N CYS A 190 -22.18 -6.45 3.89
CA CYS A 190 -21.34 -7.39 4.61
C CYS A 190 -22.16 -8.33 5.49
N GLY A 191 -23.49 -8.33 5.38
CA GLY A 191 -24.37 -9.12 6.22
C GLY A 191 -24.59 -10.55 5.72
N PRO A 192 -25.13 -11.44 6.56
CA PRO A 192 -25.51 -12.80 6.17
C PRO A 192 -26.58 -12.80 5.08
N GLU A 193 -27.52 -11.85 5.13
CA GLU A 193 -28.59 -11.69 4.14
C GLU A 193 -28.06 -11.39 2.73
N SER A 194 -26.97 -10.62 2.64
CA SER A 194 -26.36 -10.23 1.37
C SER A 194 -25.29 -11.19 0.87
N LYS A 195 -25.04 -12.29 1.60
CA LYS A 195 -23.84 -13.15 1.50
C LYS A 195 -22.57 -12.34 1.79
N PHE A 196 -21.75 -12.84 2.73
CA PHE A 196 -20.43 -12.26 2.98
C PHE A 196 -19.57 -12.35 1.72
N ARG A 197 -19.11 -11.20 1.23
CA ARG A 197 -18.21 -11.11 0.09
C ARG A 197 -16.86 -11.73 0.40
N THR A 198 -16.30 -12.43 -0.59
CA THR A 198 -14.96 -13.00 -0.49
C THR A 198 -13.89 -11.94 -0.72
N ARG A 199 -12.65 -12.19 -0.28
CA ARG A 199 -11.48 -11.32 -0.50
C ARG A 199 -11.29 -11.04 -1.99
N GLN A 200 -11.50 -12.04 -2.83
CA GLN A 200 -11.46 -11.93 -4.29
C GLN A 200 -12.54 -10.98 -4.83
N GLU A 201 -13.79 -11.13 -4.37
CA GLU A 201 -14.91 -10.28 -4.78
C GLU A 201 -14.67 -8.82 -4.37
N ILE A 202 -14.18 -8.59 -3.14
CA ILE A 202 -13.82 -7.25 -2.64
C ILE A 202 -12.72 -6.63 -3.50
N ALA A 203 -11.65 -7.39 -3.83
CA ALA A 203 -10.57 -6.90 -4.68
C ALA A 203 -11.07 -6.47 -6.07
N PHE A 204 -11.95 -7.27 -6.69
CA PHE A 204 -12.54 -6.95 -7.99
C PHE A 204 -13.41 -5.69 -7.95
N GLU A 205 -14.25 -5.55 -6.93
CA GLU A 205 -15.14 -4.39 -6.78
C GLU A 205 -14.34 -3.10 -6.58
N ILE A 206 -13.35 -3.11 -5.68
CA ILE A 206 -12.43 -1.98 -5.48
C ILE A 206 -11.70 -1.64 -6.77
N ALA A 207 -11.20 -2.64 -7.50
CA ALA A 207 -10.51 -2.40 -8.77
C ALA A 207 -11.43 -1.78 -9.84
N ALA A 208 -12.69 -2.20 -9.90
CA ALA A 208 -13.70 -1.63 -10.79
C ALA A 208 -14.01 -0.18 -10.44
N MET A 209 -14.21 0.13 -9.16
CA MET A 209 -14.42 1.49 -8.66
C MET A 209 -13.26 2.41 -9.06
N ILE A 210 -12.02 1.99 -8.80
CA ILE A 210 -10.84 2.82 -9.09
C ILE A 210 -10.65 2.98 -10.60
N ALA A 211 -10.82 1.92 -11.40
CA ALA A 211 -10.70 2.02 -12.85
C ALA A 211 -11.80 2.90 -13.45
N GLN A 212 -13.01 2.89 -12.90
CA GLN A 212 -14.07 3.82 -13.29
C GLN A 212 -13.66 5.27 -12.99
N LEU A 213 -13.12 5.54 -11.80
CA LEU A 213 -12.60 6.85 -11.44
C LEU A 213 -11.50 7.32 -12.41
N LEU A 214 -10.50 6.46 -12.70
CA LEU A 214 -9.42 6.78 -13.64
C LEU A 214 -9.98 7.13 -15.04
N ARG A 215 -11.01 6.41 -15.52
CA ARG A 215 -11.67 6.70 -16.81
C ARG A 215 -12.42 8.02 -16.79
N GLU A 216 -13.18 8.30 -15.73
CA GLU A 216 -13.92 9.55 -15.58
C GLU A 216 -12.99 10.76 -15.61
N VAL A 217 -11.90 10.72 -14.84
CA VAL A 217 -10.90 11.80 -14.82
C VAL A 217 -10.25 12.01 -16.18
N LYS A 218 -9.88 10.91 -16.88
CA LYS A 218 -9.31 10.99 -18.24
C LYS A 218 -10.27 11.59 -19.27
N SER A 219 -11.56 11.30 -19.12
CA SER A 219 -12.60 11.85 -20.01
C SER A 219 -12.93 13.33 -19.75
N GLY A 220 -12.30 13.96 -18.75
CA GLY A 220 -12.61 15.35 -18.37
C GLY A 220 -13.97 15.52 -17.69
N LYS A 221 -14.69 14.42 -17.41
CA LYS A 221 -15.90 14.47 -16.59
C LYS A 221 -15.52 14.95 -15.19
N ARG A 222 -16.42 15.71 -14.55
CA ARG A 222 -16.31 15.98 -13.10
C ARG A 222 -16.36 14.63 -12.40
N ALA A 223 -15.20 14.12 -12.05
CA ALA A 223 -15.10 12.89 -11.29
C ALA A 223 -15.90 13.09 -10.00
N ARG A 224 -16.70 12.10 -9.63
CA ARG A 224 -17.47 12.11 -8.37
C ARG A 224 -16.56 12.21 -7.13
N TRP A 225 -15.27 11.99 -7.33
CA TRP A 225 -14.20 11.99 -6.35
C TRP A 225 -13.21 13.05 -6.77
N VAL A 226 -13.18 14.19 -6.08
CA VAL A 226 -12.18 15.23 -6.38
C VAL A 226 -10.93 14.88 -5.60
N PRO A 227 -9.82 14.69 -6.32
CA PRO A 227 -8.60 14.32 -5.67
C PRO A 227 -7.94 15.57 -5.06
N ILE A 228 -7.50 15.45 -3.81
CA ILE A 228 -6.97 16.57 -3.03
C ILE A 228 -5.57 16.88 -3.55
N SER A 229 -5.41 18.07 -4.13
CA SER A 229 -4.10 18.63 -4.48
C SER A 229 -3.36 18.99 -3.20
N GLY A 230 -2.53 18.06 -2.71
CA GLY A 230 -1.51 18.36 -1.70
C GLY A 230 -0.22 18.82 -2.39
N GLU A 231 0.35 19.92 -1.88
CA GLU A 231 1.75 20.27 -2.12
C GLU A 231 2.62 19.08 -1.68
N GLY A 232 3.43 18.52 -2.58
CA GLY A 232 4.26 17.33 -2.29
C GLY A 232 3.77 15.99 -2.85
N SER A 233 2.75 15.98 -3.72
CA SER A 233 2.46 14.77 -4.50
C SER A 233 3.64 14.44 -5.43
N PRO A 234 4.17 13.21 -5.42
CA PRO A 234 5.22 12.82 -6.36
C PRO A 234 4.74 13.05 -7.80
N ALA A 235 5.59 13.60 -8.65
CA ALA A 235 5.28 13.85 -10.06
C ALA A 235 4.72 12.60 -10.78
N ASP A 236 5.06 11.42 -10.28
CA ASP A 236 4.68 10.11 -10.80
C ASP A 236 3.19 9.75 -10.62
N TRP A 237 2.47 10.43 -9.72
CA TRP A 237 1.05 10.17 -9.44
C TRP A 237 0.11 11.17 -10.15
N ASN A 238 0.23 11.27 -11.47
CA ASN A 238 -0.72 12.02 -12.29
C ASN A 238 -1.86 11.13 -12.81
N VAL A 239 -3.09 11.24 -12.27
CA VAL A 239 -4.25 10.40 -12.69
C VAL A 239 -4.53 10.46 -14.18
N LYS A 240 -4.37 11.65 -14.80
CA LYS A 240 -4.64 11.82 -16.24
C LYS A 240 -3.73 10.94 -17.09
N LYS A 241 -2.49 10.74 -16.64
CA LYS A 241 -1.49 9.88 -17.32
C LYS A 241 -1.55 8.42 -16.85
N THR A 242 -1.90 8.19 -15.59
CA THR A 242 -1.88 6.87 -14.94
C THR A 242 -2.81 5.87 -15.62
N SER A 243 -2.29 4.70 -15.99
CA SER A 243 -3.09 3.58 -16.52
C SER A 243 -3.50 2.60 -15.42
N SER A 244 -4.65 1.93 -15.57
CA SER A 244 -5.04 0.84 -14.66
C SER A 244 -4.09 -0.38 -14.73
N ARG A 245 -3.26 -0.46 -15.78
CA ARG A 245 -2.20 -1.47 -15.92
C ARG A 245 -1.01 -1.22 -14.98
N GLU A 246 -0.80 0.03 -14.58
CA GLU A 246 0.34 0.44 -13.76
C GLU A 246 0.00 0.49 -12.27
N VAL A 247 -1.29 0.52 -11.93
CA VAL A 247 -1.77 0.66 -10.55
C VAL A 247 -1.99 -0.73 -9.97
N ARG A 248 -1.41 -0.95 -8.78
CA ARG A 248 -1.60 -2.13 -7.94
C ARG A 248 -2.55 -1.82 -6.80
N LEU A 249 -3.43 -2.77 -6.49
CA LEU A 249 -4.23 -2.76 -5.27
C LEU A 249 -3.49 -3.55 -4.19
N ILE A 250 -2.84 -2.86 -3.26
CA ILE A 250 -1.98 -3.49 -2.25
C ILE A 250 -2.78 -3.94 -1.03
N ALA A 251 -3.65 -3.08 -0.51
CA ALA A 251 -4.44 -3.38 0.68
C ALA A 251 -5.74 -2.56 0.71
N LEU A 252 -6.59 -2.88 1.67
CA LEU A 252 -7.75 -2.08 2.08
C LEU A 252 -7.64 -1.85 3.59
N ASN A 253 -7.52 -0.59 4.00
CA ASN A 253 -7.28 -0.21 5.40
C ASN A 253 -8.53 0.45 6.00
N TYR A 254 -8.92 0.06 7.21
CA TYR A 254 -10.05 0.63 7.90
C TYR A 254 -9.62 1.78 8.82
N TYR A 255 -10.12 2.97 8.53
CA TYR A 255 -9.88 4.19 9.30
C TYR A 255 -11.20 4.88 9.60
N LYS A 256 -11.42 5.33 10.84
CA LYS A 256 -12.52 6.25 11.21
C LYS A 256 -13.87 5.89 10.56
N LYS A 257 -14.22 4.59 10.55
CA LYS A 257 -15.47 4.02 10.01
C LYS A 257 -15.57 3.85 8.49
N THR A 258 -14.47 3.98 7.76
CA THR A 258 -14.42 3.74 6.30
C THR A 258 -13.19 2.95 5.89
N TRP A 259 -13.33 2.15 4.84
CA TRP A 259 -12.26 1.45 4.18
C TRP A 259 -11.61 2.32 3.12
N VAL A 260 -10.29 2.37 3.12
CA VAL A 260 -9.49 3.17 2.20
C VAL A 260 -8.51 2.26 1.46
N PRO A 261 -8.57 2.19 0.12
CA PRO A 261 -7.65 1.35 -0.63
C PRO A 261 -6.23 1.93 -0.61
N VAL A 262 -5.25 1.05 -0.44
CA VAL A 262 -3.83 1.37 -0.53
C VAL A 262 -3.37 1.00 -1.94
N LEU A 263 -3.00 2.01 -2.70
CA LEU A 263 -2.58 1.87 -4.10
C LEU A 263 -1.09 2.11 -4.23
N ALA A 264 -0.47 1.42 -5.18
CA ALA A 264 0.92 1.66 -5.54
C ALA A 264 1.12 1.56 -7.05
N LYS A 265 2.23 2.11 -7.54
CA LYS A 265 2.75 1.88 -8.89
C LYS A 265 4.08 1.17 -8.82
N ASP A 266 4.39 0.40 -9.85
CA ASP A 266 5.77 -0.04 -10.05
C ASP A 266 6.64 1.19 -10.33
N ALA A 267 7.74 1.33 -9.58
CA ALA A 267 8.75 2.32 -9.93
C ALA A 267 9.33 1.88 -11.27
N ALA A 268 9.31 2.75 -12.29
CA ALA A 268 10.08 2.50 -13.49
C ALA A 268 11.51 2.21 -13.06
N SER A 269 12.04 1.03 -13.42
CA SER A 269 13.45 0.75 -13.21
C SER A 269 14.23 1.91 -13.86
N ALA A 270 15.10 2.57 -13.10
CA ALA A 270 15.84 3.73 -13.59
C ALA A 270 16.56 3.44 -14.92
N ASP A 271 16.87 2.17 -15.19
CA ASP A 271 17.45 1.67 -16.43
C ASP A 271 16.54 1.79 -17.68
N GLN A 272 15.21 1.80 -17.52
CA GLN A 272 14.26 2.01 -18.63
C GLN A 272 14.07 3.49 -18.99
N ALA A 273 14.26 4.41 -18.04
CA ALA A 273 14.17 5.84 -18.32
C ALA A 273 15.35 6.32 -19.19
N ALA A 274 16.56 5.82 -18.91
CA ALA A 274 17.77 6.17 -19.67
C ALA A 274 17.73 5.71 -21.14
N SER A 275 17.01 4.62 -21.43
CA SER A 275 16.87 4.08 -22.80
C SER A 275 15.79 4.78 -23.62
N SER A 276 14.86 5.50 -22.99
CA SER A 276 13.81 6.28 -23.67
C SER A 276 14.21 7.72 -23.99
N SER A 277 15.30 8.23 -23.40
CA SER A 277 15.84 9.58 -23.66
C SER A 277 16.87 9.66 -24.80
N SER A 278 17.14 8.54 -25.48
CA SER A 278 18.11 8.45 -26.57
C SER A 278 17.48 8.16 -27.94
N GLN A 279 16.16 8.38 -28.09
CA GLN A 279 15.45 8.30 -29.37
C GLN A 279 14.80 9.63 -29.74
#